data_AF-A0A7Y3AX30-F1
#
_entry.id   AF-A0A7Y3AX30-F1
#
_cell.length_a   1.000
_cell.length_b   1.000
_cell.length_c   1.000
_cell.angle_alpha   90.00
_cell.angle_beta   90.00
_cell.angle_gamma   90.00
#
_symmetry.space_group_name_H-M   'P 1'
#
loop_
_entity.id
_entity.type
_entity.pdbx_description
1 polymer ?
#
loop_
_entity_poly.entity_id
_entity_poly.type
_entity_poly.pdbx_seq_one_letter_code
_entity_poly.pdbx_strand_id
1 'polypeptide(L)'
;MDSYAIKYIGLLCLLLAFVSCKKKNQNSLPETMKKDFVTINYAKGFSIEKPASGITIIKVYSPWPDADEAFTYALVPKALQTQPQLNEKEFDAIINVPVERIIATSTTHIPALENLGVIDKLVGFPETRYISSEATR
;
A
#
# COMPACT_ATOMS: atom_id res chain seq x y z
N MET A 1 57.90 -6.94 -45.74
CA MET A 1 56.90 -6.94 -44.65
C MET A 1 55.74 -6.11 -45.16
N ASP A 2 54.76 -6.81 -45.68
CA ASP A 2 53.92 -6.32 -46.76
C ASP A 2 52.87 -5.33 -46.27
N SER A 3 52.69 -4.24 -47.02
CA SER A 3 51.74 -3.16 -46.72
C SER A 3 50.30 -3.66 -46.49
N TYR A 4 49.98 -4.85 -47.00
CA TYR A 4 48.73 -5.56 -46.74
C TYR A 4 48.58 -6.02 -45.29
N ALA A 5 49.65 -6.49 -44.63
CA ALA A 5 49.62 -6.96 -43.24
C ALA A 5 49.23 -5.83 -42.27
N ILE A 6 49.69 -4.60 -42.53
CA ILE A 6 49.35 -3.42 -41.72
C ILE A 6 47.86 -3.07 -41.85
N LYS A 7 47.28 -3.22 -43.05
CA LYS A 7 45.83 -3.01 -43.29
C LYS A 7 44.98 -4.07 -42.59
N TYR A 8 45.38 -5.34 -42.61
CA TYR A 8 44.67 -6.42 -41.92
C TYR A 8 44.76 -6.31 -40.40
N ILE A 9 45.90 -5.85 -39.86
CA ILE A 9 46.08 -5.56 -38.43
C ILE A 9 45.20 -4.39 -37.98
N GLY A 10 45.11 -3.32 -38.79
CA GLY A 10 44.19 -2.21 -38.52
C GLY A 10 42.72 -2.62 -38.53
N LEU A 11 42.33 -3.48 -39.48
CA LEU A 11 40.97 -4.01 -39.59
C LEU A 11 40.61 -4.94 -38.41
N LEU A 12 41.57 -5.75 -37.93
CA LEU A 12 41.39 -6.64 -36.79
C LEU A 12 41.23 -5.87 -35.45
N CYS A 13 41.98 -4.79 -35.26
CA CYS A 13 41.82 -3.91 -34.09
C CYS A 13 40.45 -3.19 -34.09
N LEU A 14 39.93 -2.81 -35.26
CA LEU A 14 38.62 -2.17 -35.37
C LEU A 14 37.46 -3.13 -35.04
N LEU A 15 37.61 -4.42 -35.37
CA LEU A 15 36.63 -5.47 -35.04
C LEU A 15 36.60 -5.82 -33.53
N LEU A 16 37.73 -5.70 -32.84
CA LEU A 16 37.82 -5.99 -31.39
C LEU A 16 37.19 -4.89 -30.51
N ALA A 17 37.00 -3.67 -31.04
CA ALA A 17 36.37 -2.56 -30.32
C ALA A 17 34.85 -2.77 -30.06
N PHE A 18 34.19 -3.64 -30.83
CA PHE A 18 32.74 -3.90 -30.71
C PHE A 18 32.37 -4.98 -29.68
N VAL A 19 33.33 -5.64 -29.03
CA VAL A 19 33.06 -6.75 -28.08
C VAL A 19 32.93 -6.26 -26.62
N SER A 20 33.22 -4.99 -26.32
CA SER A 20 33.11 -4.45 -24.96
C SER A 20 31.69 -3.99 -24.62
N CYS A 21 30.73 -4.90 -24.66
CA CYS A 21 29.41 -4.71 -24.07
C CYS A 21 29.29 -5.63 -22.84
N LYS A 22 29.87 -5.19 -21.71
CA LYS A 22 29.60 -5.82 -20.42
C LYS A 22 28.14 -5.58 -20.04
N LYS A 23 27.31 -6.62 -20.08
CA LYS A 23 26.03 -6.62 -19.36
C LYS A 23 26.34 -6.41 -17.88
N LYS A 24 25.95 -5.26 -17.34
CA LYS A 24 25.91 -5.01 -15.90
C LYS A 24 24.90 -5.98 -15.30
N ASN A 25 25.39 -7.09 -14.75
CA ASN A 25 24.58 -7.97 -13.94
C ASN A 25 24.22 -7.19 -12.67
N GLN A 26 22.97 -6.72 -12.61
CA GLN A 26 22.43 -6.04 -11.46
C GLN A 26 22.07 -7.08 -10.41
N ASN A 27 23.10 -7.70 -9.83
CA ASN A 27 22.96 -8.32 -8.52
C ASN A 27 22.98 -7.18 -7.49
N SER A 28 21.95 -6.35 -7.49
CA SER A 28 21.60 -5.61 -6.28
C SER A 28 20.93 -6.62 -5.36
N LEU A 29 21.58 -6.89 -4.22
CA LEU A 29 20.93 -7.37 -3.00
C LEU A 29 19.55 -6.69 -2.88
N PRO A 30 18.50 -7.39 -2.45
CA PRO A 30 17.17 -6.82 -2.41
C PRO A 30 17.26 -5.50 -1.64
N GLU A 31 17.00 -4.39 -2.34
CA GLU A 31 16.75 -3.11 -1.69
C GLU A 31 15.74 -3.44 -0.59
N THR A 32 16.13 -3.21 0.67
CA THR A 32 15.22 -3.19 1.81
C THR A 32 13.93 -2.56 1.33
N MET A 33 12.88 -3.38 1.20
CA MET A 33 11.60 -3.03 0.60
C MET A 33 11.20 -1.64 1.12
N LYS A 34 11.35 -0.59 0.30
CA LYS A 34 11.06 0.77 0.74
C LYS A 34 9.59 0.79 1.13
N LYS A 35 9.35 0.90 2.43
CA LYS A 35 8.02 1.14 2.97
C LYS A 35 7.67 2.56 2.59
N ASP A 36 6.84 2.72 1.57
CA ASP A 36 6.35 4.03 1.17
C ASP A 36 5.30 4.49 2.17
N PHE A 37 5.75 5.27 3.15
CA PHE A 37 4.89 5.92 4.12
C PHE A 37 4.18 7.12 3.48
N VAL A 38 2.88 7.24 3.73
CA VAL A 38 2.11 8.42 3.32
C VAL A 38 2.35 9.56 4.30
N THR A 39 2.69 10.74 3.80
CA THR A 39 2.84 11.95 4.62
C THR A 39 1.47 12.45 5.10
N ILE A 40 1.32 12.61 6.41
CA ILE A 40 0.11 13.13 7.06
C ILE A 40 0.41 14.54 7.56
N ASN A 41 -0.32 15.54 7.06
CA ASN A 41 -0.01 16.95 7.34
C ASN A 41 -0.63 17.47 8.64
N TYR A 42 -1.83 17.00 9.01
CA TYR A 42 -2.64 17.61 10.06
C TYR A 42 -2.98 16.68 11.21
N ALA A 43 -3.09 15.38 10.95
CA ALA A 43 -3.47 14.39 11.94
C ALA A 43 -2.23 13.74 12.59
N LYS A 44 -2.40 13.29 13.81
CA LYS A 44 -1.44 12.46 14.57
C LYS A 44 -2.15 11.19 15.02
N GLY A 45 -1.40 10.25 15.58
CA GLY A 45 -1.97 9.02 16.14
C GLY A 45 -2.23 7.92 15.12
N PHE A 46 -1.76 8.06 13.89
CA PHE A 46 -1.67 6.92 12.97
C PHE A 46 -0.59 7.11 11.91
N SER A 47 -0.21 6.02 11.24
CA SER A 47 0.59 6.03 10.02
C SER A 47 -0.07 5.15 8.95
N ILE A 48 0.24 5.45 7.69
CA ILE A 48 -0.19 4.65 6.55
C ILE A 48 1.06 4.23 5.77
N GLU A 49 1.20 2.93 5.54
CA GLU A 49 2.21 2.31 4.70
C GLU A 49 1.55 1.74 3.45
N LYS A 50 2.15 1.96 2.28
CA LYS A 50 1.71 1.39 1.00
C LYS A 50 2.85 0.57 0.38
N PRO A 51 3.06 -0.69 0.81
CA PRO A 51 4.07 -1.54 0.21
C PRO A 51 3.76 -1.84 -1.26
N ALA A 52 4.79 -2.25 -2.00
CA ALA A 52 4.65 -2.66 -3.41
C ALA A 52 3.68 -3.83 -3.65
N SER A 53 3.28 -4.56 -2.60
CA SER A 53 2.28 -5.63 -2.66
C SER A 53 0.86 -5.14 -2.97
N GLY A 54 0.60 -3.83 -2.96
CA GLY A 54 -0.70 -3.25 -3.26
C GLY A 54 -1.70 -3.27 -2.10
N ILE A 55 -1.31 -3.80 -0.94
CA ILE A 55 -2.06 -3.63 0.31
C ILE A 55 -1.77 -2.27 0.92
N THR A 56 -2.68 -1.76 1.74
CA THR A 56 -2.41 -0.58 2.57
C THR A 56 -2.42 -1.00 4.03
N ILE A 57 -1.36 -0.69 4.76
CA ILE A 57 -1.28 -0.98 6.19
C ILE A 57 -1.53 0.33 6.95
N ILE A 58 -2.48 0.31 7.87
CA ILE A 58 -2.76 1.45 8.75
C ILE A 58 -2.41 1.04 10.17
N LYS A 59 -1.53 1.80 10.81
CA LYS A 59 -1.22 1.61 12.23
C LYS A 59 -1.76 2.79 13.02
N VAL A 60 -2.63 2.53 13.98
CA VAL A 60 -3.23 3.53 14.88
C VAL A 60 -2.51 3.46 16.23
N TYR A 61 -1.93 4.58 16.64
CA TYR A 61 -1.19 4.76 17.89
C TYR A 61 -2.09 5.40 18.94
N SER A 62 -2.02 4.92 20.19
CA SER A 62 -2.73 5.50 21.34
C SER A 62 -4.19 5.86 21.02
N PRO A 63 -5.02 4.86 20.68
CA PRO A 63 -6.39 5.04 20.19
C PRO A 63 -7.33 5.78 21.16
N TRP A 64 -6.98 5.82 22.44
CA TRP A 64 -7.59 6.66 23.46
C TRP A 64 -6.49 7.25 24.37
N PRO A 65 -6.80 8.28 25.19
CA PRO A 65 -5.83 8.84 26.13
C PRO A 65 -5.21 7.75 27.01
N ASP A 66 -3.90 7.84 27.22
CA ASP A 66 -3.11 6.91 28.05
C ASP A 66 -3.07 5.45 27.56
N ALA A 67 -3.47 5.18 26.31
CA ALA A 67 -3.33 3.87 25.70
C ALA A 67 -1.87 3.59 25.29
N ASP A 68 -1.29 2.53 25.87
CA ASP A 68 0.02 1.99 25.49
C ASP A 68 -0.06 1.06 24.27
N GLU A 69 -1.26 0.58 23.93
CA GLU A 69 -1.50 -0.34 22.83
C GLU A 69 -1.65 0.39 21.48
N ALA A 70 -1.25 -0.29 20.40
CA ALA A 70 -1.41 0.19 19.04
C ALA A 70 -2.10 -0.88 18.20
N PHE A 71 -3.00 -0.44 17.32
CA PHE A 71 -3.75 -1.32 16.42
C PHE A 71 -3.17 -1.27 15.01
N THR A 72 -3.04 -2.41 14.36
CA THR A 72 -2.53 -2.55 12.99
C THR A 72 -3.56 -3.22 12.09
N TYR A 73 -3.93 -2.53 11.01
CA TYR A 73 -4.95 -2.96 10.07
C TYR A 73 -4.35 -3.18 8.68
N ALA A 74 -4.73 -4.26 8.02
CA ALA A 74 -4.40 -4.51 6.62
C ALA A 74 -5.62 -4.27 5.72
N LEU A 75 -5.53 -3.32 4.80
CA LEU A 75 -6.53 -3.09 3.77
C LEU A 75 -6.12 -3.82 2.49
N VAL A 76 -6.91 -4.84 2.11
CA VAL A 76 -6.64 -5.72 0.98
C VAL A 76 -7.63 -5.40 -0.15
N PRO A 77 -7.19 -4.84 -1.29
CA PRO A 77 -8.09 -4.58 -2.40
C PRO A 77 -8.72 -5.87 -2.94
N LYS A 78 -10.05 -5.89 -3.05
CA LYS A 78 -10.81 -7.00 -3.65
C LYS A 78 -10.43 -7.29 -5.10
N ALA A 79 -9.91 -6.27 -5.80
CA ALA A 79 -9.47 -6.37 -7.19
C ALA A 79 -8.08 -7.02 -7.36
N LEU A 80 -7.37 -7.32 -6.26
CA LEU A 80 -6.10 -8.04 -6.35
C LEU A 80 -6.33 -9.44 -6.93
N GLN A 81 -5.65 -9.75 -8.03
CA GLN A 81 -5.76 -11.04 -8.71
C GLN A 81 -5.31 -12.20 -7.83
N THR A 82 -4.28 -11.97 -7.01
CA THR A 82 -3.75 -12.94 -6.05
C THR A 82 -3.83 -12.34 -4.66
N GLN A 83 -4.56 -12.99 -3.77
CA GLN A 83 -4.63 -12.54 -2.39
C GLN A 83 -3.29 -12.81 -1.68
N PRO A 84 -2.71 -11.81 -1.01
CA PRO A 84 -1.47 -12.00 -0.26
C PRO A 84 -1.73 -12.92 0.93
N GLN A 85 -0.80 -13.81 1.22
CA GLN A 85 -0.80 -14.56 2.47
C GLN A 85 -0.34 -13.63 3.59
N LEU A 86 -1.30 -13.12 4.34
CA LEU A 86 -1.06 -12.29 5.52
C LEU A 86 -1.11 -13.16 6.78
N ASN A 87 -0.19 -12.94 7.70
CA ASN A 87 -0.23 -13.57 9.00
C ASN A 87 -1.28 -12.86 9.87
N GLU A 88 -2.40 -13.52 10.14
CA GLU A 88 -3.50 -12.94 10.94
C GLU A 88 -3.06 -12.50 12.34
N LYS A 89 -1.97 -13.04 12.89
CA LYS A 89 -1.45 -12.63 14.20
C LYS A 89 -0.75 -11.27 14.20
N GLU A 90 -0.43 -10.73 13.02
CA GLU A 90 0.25 -9.43 12.88
C GLU A 90 -0.74 -8.26 12.75
N PHE A 91 -2.03 -8.54 12.54
CA PHE A 91 -3.05 -7.53 12.29
C PHE A 91 -4.24 -7.74 13.21
N ASP A 92 -4.73 -6.65 13.80
CA ASP A 92 -5.95 -6.65 14.59
C ASP A 92 -7.18 -6.85 13.70
N ALA A 93 -7.12 -6.41 12.44
CA ALA A 93 -8.07 -6.82 11.42
C ALA A 93 -7.49 -6.75 10.00
N ILE A 94 -7.96 -7.66 9.15
CA ILE A 94 -7.77 -7.65 7.70
C ILE A 94 -9.09 -7.27 7.05
N ILE A 95 -9.11 -6.18 6.29
CA ILE A 95 -10.31 -5.57 5.73
C ILE A 95 -10.21 -5.58 4.21
N ASN A 96 -11.17 -6.23 3.55
CA ASN A 96 -11.26 -6.17 2.09
C ASN A 96 -11.88 -4.85 1.63
N VAL A 97 -11.19 -4.13 0.74
CA VAL A 97 -11.62 -2.83 0.22
C VAL A 97 -11.98 -2.90 -1.28
N PRO A 98 -13.01 -2.18 -1.75
CA PRO A 98 -13.86 -1.25 -0.99
C PRO A 98 -14.86 -1.99 -0.07
N VAL A 99 -15.21 -1.33 1.04
CA VAL A 99 -16.28 -1.78 1.94
C VAL A 99 -17.63 -1.43 1.33
N GLU A 100 -18.53 -2.40 1.23
CA GLU A 100 -19.82 -2.25 0.53
C GLU A 100 -21.02 -2.21 1.47
N ARG A 101 -20.88 -2.74 2.68
CA ARG A 101 -21.95 -2.89 3.67
C ARG A 101 -21.39 -2.66 5.05
N ILE A 102 -22.00 -1.76 5.81
CA ILE A 102 -21.60 -1.35 7.15
C ILE A 102 -22.80 -1.50 8.09
N ILE A 103 -22.57 -2.08 9.26
CA ILE A 103 -23.50 -2.03 10.39
C ILE A 103 -22.84 -1.16 11.45
N ALA A 104 -23.49 -0.07 11.85
CA ALA A 104 -22.99 0.78 12.93
C ALA A 104 -23.60 0.33 14.26
N THR A 105 -22.76 0.28 15.30
CA THR A 105 -23.17 -0.10 16.66
C THR A 105 -23.24 1.08 17.63
N SER A 106 -22.85 2.27 17.18
CA SER A 106 -22.89 3.53 17.93
C SER A 106 -23.30 4.66 17.00
N THR A 107 -24.10 5.59 17.51
CA THR A 107 -24.51 6.80 16.77
C THR A 107 -23.30 7.67 16.41
N THR A 108 -22.20 7.57 17.15
CA THR A 108 -20.96 8.31 16.89
C THR A 108 -20.33 8.00 15.54
N HIS A 109 -20.64 6.84 14.93
CA HIS A 109 -20.11 6.47 13.61
C HIS A 109 -20.85 7.16 12.45
N ILE A 110 -22.09 7.60 12.67
CA ILE A 110 -22.98 8.07 11.59
C ILE A 110 -22.48 9.37 10.96
N PRO A 111 -22.15 10.43 11.73
CA PRO A 111 -21.68 11.68 11.13
C PRO A 111 -20.42 11.51 10.28
N ALA A 112 -19.54 10.55 10.63
CA ALA A 112 -18.35 10.26 9.83
C ALA A 112 -18.71 9.69 8.45
N LEU A 113 -19.71 8.79 8.37
CA LEU A 113 -20.18 8.23 7.11
C LEU A 113 -20.88 9.29 6.23
N GLU A 114 -21.67 10.18 6.84
CA GLU A 114 -22.31 11.30 6.14
C GLU A 114 -21.26 12.27 5.57
N ASN A 115 -20.27 12.67 6.37
CA ASN A 115 -19.20 13.57 5.94
C ASN A 115 -18.34 12.96 4.83
N LEU A 116 -18.18 11.63 4.83
CA LEU A 116 -17.48 10.90 3.77
C LEU A 116 -18.35 10.69 2.52
N GLY A 117 -19.65 11.02 2.57
CA GLY A 117 -20.58 10.83 1.45
C GLY A 117 -20.87 9.37 1.12
N VAL A 118 -20.69 8.46 2.10
CA VAL A 118 -20.84 6.99 1.93
C VAL A 118 -21.94 6.43 2.81
N ILE A 119 -22.91 7.25 3.19
CA ILE A 119 -24.00 6.84 4.08
C ILE A 119 -24.87 5.74 3.45
N ASP A 120 -24.90 5.65 2.13
CA ASP A 120 -25.56 4.58 1.36
C ASP A 120 -24.99 3.18 1.65
N LYS A 121 -23.79 3.08 2.25
CA LYS A 121 -23.19 1.81 2.69
C LYS A 121 -23.67 1.37 4.07
N LEU A 122 -24.31 2.24 4.85
CA LEU A 122 -24.88 1.89 6.15
C LEU A 122 -26.17 1.09 5.93
N VAL A 123 -26.12 -0.21 6.21
CA VAL A 123 -27.24 -1.15 5.99
C VAL A 123 -27.91 -1.61 7.29
N GLY A 124 -27.44 -1.13 8.44
CA GLY A 124 -28.04 -1.50 9.73
C GLY A 124 -27.55 -0.64 10.90
N PHE A 125 -28.48 -0.36 11.81
CA PHE A 125 -28.27 0.28 13.10
C PHE A 125 -29.33 -0.26 14.09
N PRO A 126 -29.00 -0.59 15.35
CA PRO A 126 -29.94 -1.24 16.26
C PRO A 126 -31.26 -0.49 16.51
N GLU A 127 -31.21 0.84 16.67
CA GLU A 127 -32.37 1.67 16.98
C GLU A 127 -32.31 3.01 16.24
N THR A 128 -32.90 3.10 15.04
CA THR A 128 -32.77 4.29 14.19
C THR A 128 -33.36 5.56 14.81
N ARG A 129 -34.26 5.46 15.79
CA ARG A 129 -34.80 6.61 16.55
C ARG A 129 -33.72 7.49 17.21
N TYR A 130 -32.53 6.95 17.48
CA TYR A 130 -31.41 7.72 18.04
C TYR A 130 -30.55 8.43 17.00
N ILE A 131 -30.85 8.25 15.70
CA ILE A 131 -30.20 8.94 14.62
C ILE A 131 -30.82 10.33 14.50
N SER A 132 -30.02 11.37 14.77
CA SER A 132 -30.49 12.76 14.73
C SER A 132 -30.77 13.25 13.31
N SER A 133 -29.97 12.79 12.34
CA SER A 133 -30.12 13.13 10.93
C SER A 133 -31.34 12.43 10.34
N GLU A 134 -32.30 13.22 9.85
CA GLU A 134 -33.52 12.67 9.23
C GLU A 134 -33.23 11.92 7.93
N ALA A 135 -32.23 12.37 7.16
CA ALA A 135 -31.82 11.71 5.93
C ALA A 135 -31.26 10.29 6.15
N THR A 136 -30.80 10.00 7.38
CA THR A 136 -30.10 8.76 7.72
C THR A 136 -30.93 7.84 8.62
N ARG A 137 -31.95 8.37 9.29
CA ARG A 137 -32.86 7.64 10.19
C ARG A 137 -33.71 6.63 9.43
#